data_AF-A0A5E4L1H9-F1
#
_entry.id   AF-A0A5E4L1H9-F1
#
_cell.length_a   1.000
_cell.length_b   1.000
_cell.length_c   1.000
_cell.angle_alpha   90.00
_cell.angle_beta   90.00
_cell.angle_gamma   90.00
#
_symmetry.space_group_name_H-M   'P 1'
#
loop_
_entity.id
_entity.type
_entity.pdbx_description
1 polymer ?
#
loop_
_entity_poly.entity_id
_entity_poly.type
_entity_poly.pdbx_seq_one_letter_code
_entity_poly.pdbx_strand_id
1 'polypeptide(L)'
;MDKISLKAVIKKWILAHKLPIIISLIVLISTSVVISEKVLEITESPAFCGKNCHIMRPYYDSWSASAHSDVRCVECHYEPGLIGHLKGKINGLLQFYEYETSPESAFSAPSAKVSDENCLVCHEKRIYSSDTNFNGVNFSHSSHPISMTCTTCHSDVKHTPTLKNLCADCHSSVHPKDWLATHKTQVLFMGQACNACHLQQRFCDDCHANAVNASSMGNASSMKGK
;
A
#
# COMPACT_ATOMS: atom_id res chain seq x y z
N MET A 1 -20.70 -75.06 -1.69
CA MET A 1 -19.72 -73.96 -1.53
C MET A 1 -20.50 -72.68 -1.40
N ASP A 2 -20.66 -72.18 -0.17
CA ASP A 2 -21.43 -70.97 0.08
C ASP A 2 -20.76 -69.78 -0.58
N LYS A 3 -21.50 -69.09 -1.46
CA LYS A 3 -21.03 -67.84 -2.09
C LYS A 3 -21.06 -66.76 -1.01
N ILE A 4 -19.97 -66.66 -0.23
CA ILE A 4 -19.79 -65.56 0.72
C ILE A 4 -19.77 -64.27 -0.10
N SER A 5 -20.81 -63.46 0.08
CA SER A 5 -20.94 -62.18 -0.60
C SER A 5 -19.79 -61.26 -0.19
N LEU A 6 -19.01 -60.80 -1.16
CA LEU A 6 -17.91 -59.85 -0.96
C LEU A 6 -18.35 -58.64 -0.11
N LYS A 7 -19.59 -58.16 -0.32
CA LYS A 7 -20.18 -57.07 0.46
C LYS A 7 -20.29 -57.38 1.95
N ALA A 8 -20.59 -58.62 2.31
CA ALA A 8 -20.71 -59.05 3.71
C ALA A 8 -19.34 -59.13 4.40
N VAL A 9 -18.31 -59.57 3.68
CA VAL A 9 -16.91 -59.61 4.17
C VAL A 9 -16.42 -58.18 4.42
N ILE A 10 -16.60 -57.28 3.45
CA ILE A 10 -16.21 -55.88 3.56
C ILE A 10 -16.93 -55.20 4.73
N LYS A 11 -18.25 -55.38 4.85
CA LYS A 11 -19.04 -54.79 5.94
C LYS A 11 -18.56 -55.27 7.32
N LYS A 12 -18.29 -56.57 7.47
CA LYS A 12 -17.80 -57.15 8.73
C LYS A 12 -16.39 -56.63 9.07
N TRP A 13 -15.52 -56.47 8.07
CA TRP A 13 -14.18 -55.92 8.25
C TRP A 13 -14.21 -54.44 8.65
N ILE A 14 -15.02 -53.61 7.98
CA ILE A 14 -15.20 -52.19 8.32
C ILE A 14 -15.75 -52.05 9.75
N LEU A 15 -16.73 -52.87 10.14
CA LEU A 15 -17.28 -52.84 11.49
C LEU A 15 -16.24 -53.23 12.55
N ALA A 16 -15.35 -54.18 12.25
CA ALA A 16 -14.26 -54.58 13.13
C ALA A 16 -13.16 -53.50 13.26
N HIS A 17 -12.94 -52.70 12.21
CA HIS A 17 -11.91 -51.65 12.17
C HIS A 17 -12.47 -50.23 12.20
N LYS A 18 -13.74 -50.05 12.59
CA LYS A 18 -14.42 -48.75 12.55
C LYS A 18 -13.69 -47.67 13.36
N LEU A 19 -13.16 -48.03 14.54
CA LEU A 19 -12.46 -47.11 15.43
C LEU A 19 -11.12 -46.63 14.83
N PRO A 20 -10.19 -47.51 14.41
CA PRO A 20 -8.95 -47.07 13.77
C PRO A 20 -9.19 -46.35 12.43
N ILE A 21 -10.23 -46.71 11.67
CA ILE A 21 -10.61 -45.96 10.46
C ILE A 21 -11.04 -44.54 10.82
N ILE A 22 -11.93 -44.37 11.81
CA ILE A 22 -12.38 -43.03 12.25
C ILE A 22 -11.21 -42.21 12.78
N ILE A 23 -10.34 -42.79 13.62
CA ILE A 23 -9.15 -42.10 14.15
C ILE A 23 -8.22 -41.68 13.01
N SER A 24 -7.95 -42.56 12.04
CA SER A 24 -7.12 -42.25 10.88
C SER A 24 -7.71 -41.10 10.06
N LEU A 25 -9.02 -41.11 9.80
CA LEU A 25 -9.70 -40.02 9.10
C LEU A 25 -9.62 -38.70 9.87
N ILE A 26 -9.83 -38.71 11.19
CA ILE A 26 -9.70 -37.51 12.03
C ILE A 26 -8.28 -36.97 11.97
N VAL A 27 -7.28 -37.83 12.12
CA VAL A 27 -5.86 -37.45 12.03
C VAL A 27 -5.59 -36.84 10.66
N LEU A 28 -5.98 -37.48 9.57
CA LEU A 28 -5.80 -36.97 8.20
C LEU A 28 -6.47 -35.62 7.96
N ILE A 29 -7.70 -35.43 8.45
CA ILE A 29 -8.41 -34.16 8.32
C ILE A 29 -7.70 -33.08 9.14
N SER A 30 -7.35 -33.39 10.39
CA SER A 30 -6.68 -32.44 11.28
C SER A 30 -5.32 -32.00 10.75
N THR A 31 -4.52 -32.93 10.23
CA THR A 31 -3.22 -32.60 9.63
C THR A 31 -3.40 -31.79 8.35
N SER A 32 -4.40 -32.13 7.52
CA SER A 32 -4.71 -31.35 6.32
C SER A 32 -5.06 -29.90 6.64
N VAL A 33 -5.91 -29.65 7.66
CA VAL A 33 -6.27 -28.30 8.10
C VAL A 33 -5.04 -27.52 8.56
N VAL A 34 -4.20 -28.11 9.42
CA VAL A 34 -2.97 -27.46 9.91
C VAL A 34 -2.02 -27.13 8.76
N ILE A 35 -1.84 -28.05 7.81
CA ILE A 35 -1.00 -27.82 6.64
C ILE A 35 -1.58 -26.67 5.80
N SER A 36 -2.89 -26.67 5.54
CA SER A 36 -3.55 -25.61 4.77
C SER A 36 -3.37 -24.24 5.42
N GLU A 37 -3.55 -24.12 6.74
CA GLU A 37 -3.32 -22.87 7.46
C GLU A 37 -1.88 -22.36 7.31
N LYS A 38 -0.88 -23.25 7.43
CA LYS A 38 0.52 -22.88 7.27
C LYS A 38 0.86 -22.48 5.84
N VAL A 39 0.30 -23.15 4.84
CA VAL A 39 0.47 -22.76 3.43
C VAL A 39 -0.13 -21.37 3.19
N LEU A 40 -1.30 -21.08 3.75
CA LEU A 40 -1.92 -19.75 3.64
C LEU A 40 -1.05 -18.68 4.30
N GLU A 41 -0.57 -18.92 5.52
CA GLU A 41 0.30 -18.00 6.26
C GLU A 41 1.59 -17.68 5.47
N ILE A 42 2.22 -18.70 4.90
CA ILE A 42 3.44 -18.54 4.10
C ILE A 42 3.14 -17.75 2.82
N THR A 43 2.14 -18.16 2.05
CA THR A 43 1.80 -17.55 0.74
C THR A 43 1.26 -16.13 0.83
N GLU A 44 0.94 -15.65 2.05
CA GLU A 44 0.47 -14.29 2.33
C GLU A 44 1.53 -13.44 3.03
N SER A 45 2.68 -14.03 3.35
CA SER A 45 3.75 -13.32 4.04
C SER A 45 4.41 -12.29 3.10
N PRO A 46 4.81 -11.12 3.62
CA PRO A 46 5.56 -10.13 2.83
C PRO A 46 6.85 -10.70 2.24
N ALA A 47 7.52 -11.60 2.98
CA ALA A 47 8.71 -12.28 2.52
C ALA A 47 8.41 -13.20 1.31
N PHE A 48 7.26 -13.86 1.28
CA PHE A 48 6.87 -14.66 0.12
C PHE A 48 6.78 -13.80 -1.13
N CYS A 49 6.05 -12.68 -1.06
CA CYS A 49 5.91 -11.75 -2.18
C CYS A 49 7.25 -11.11 -2.58
N GLY A 50 8.00 -10.53 -1.65
CA GLY A 50 9.19 -9.74 -1.95
C GLY A 50 10.44 -10.55 -2.29
N LYS A 51 10.61 -11.75 -1.73
CA LYS A 51 11.82 -12.56 -1.92
C LYS A 51 11.71 -13.58 -3.04
N ASN A 52 10.51 -14.10 -3.32
CA ASN A 52 10.31 -15.11 -4.36
C ASN A 52 9.95 -14.50 -5.72
N CYS A 53 9.43 -13.27 -5.76
CA CYS A 53 9.13 -12.56 -6.99
C CYS A 53 10.02 -11.32 -7.12
N HIS A 54 10.99 -11.32 -8.03
CA HIS A 54 11.91 -10.19 -8.23
C HIS A 54 11.20 -8.87 -8.54
N ILE A 55 10.08 -8.91 -9.27
CA ILE A 55 9.27 -7.74 -9.65
C ILE A 55 8.56 -7.10 -8.45
N MET A 56 8.40 -7.85 -7.37
CA MET A 56 7.80 -7.36 -6.13
C MET A 56 8.82 -6.69 -5.20
N ARG A 57 10.13 -6.81 -5.46
CA ARG A 57 11.18 -6.26 -4.57
C ARG A 57 11.03 -4.77 -4.27
N PRO A 58 10.81 -3.88 -5.27
CA PRO A 58 10.66 -2.45 -4.97
C PRO A 58 9.49 -2.14 -4.02
N TYR A 59 8.40 -2.90 -4.16
CA TYR A 59 7.21 -2.78 -3.31
C TYR A 59 7.48 -3.31 -1.90
N TYR A 60 8.19 -4.42 -1.78
CA TYR A 60 8.63 -4.99 -0.50
C TYR A 60 9.59 -4.04 0.24
N ASP A 61 10.55 -3.46 -0.46
CA ASP A 61 11.51 -2.53 0.14
C ASP A 61 10.79 -1.28 0.65
N SER A 62 9.90 -0.71 -0.16
CA SER A 62 9.05 0.42 0.21
C SER A 62 8.15 0.09 1.41
N TRP A 63 7.49 -1.07 1.42
CA TRP A 63 6.71 -1.57 2.54
C TRP A 63 7.55 -1.68 3.82
N SER A 64 8.74 -2.27 3.72
CA SER A 64 9.62 -2.53 4.87
C SER A 64 10.12 -1.24 5.53
N ALA A 65 10.24 -0.16 4.76
CA ALA A 65 10.62 1.16 5.25
C ALA A 65 9.41 2.00 5.73
N SER A 66 8.18 1.52 5.53
CA SER A 66 6.95 2.25 5.86
C SER A 66 6.49 2.04 7.30
N ALA A 67 5.52 2.85 7.71
CA ALA A 67 4.81 2.69 8.99
C ALA A 67 3.92 1.43 9.07
N HIS A 68 3.77 0.68 7.96
CA HIS A 68 2.97 -0.54 7.88
C HIS A 68 3.84 -1.80 7.67
N SER A 69 5.13 -1.74 8.02
CA SER A 69 6.09 -2.84 7.86
C SER A 69 5.82 -4.08 8.74
N ASP A 70 4.81 -4.01 9.60
CA ASP A 70 4.28 -5.10 10.42
C ASP A 70 2.93 -5.65 9.89
N VAL A 71 2.33 -5.00 8.91
CA VAL A 71 1.06 -5.40 8.28
C VAL A 71 1.35 -6.24 7.03
N ARG A 72 0.68 -7.38 6.86
CA ARG A 72 0.91 -8.23 5.68
C ARG A 72 0.38 -7.56 4.41
N CYS A 73 1.04 -7.83 3.27
CA CYS A 73 0.64 -7.26 1.98
C CYS A 73 -0.83 -7.51 1.65
N VAL A 74 -1.32 -8.73 1.94
CA VAL A 74 -2.71 -9.13 1.63
C VAL A 74 -3.76 -8.42 2.48
N GLU A 75 -3.39 -7.87 3.63
CA GLU A 75 -4.33 -7.11 4.48
C GLU A 75 -4.73 -5.78 3.82
N CYS A 76 -3.86 -5.24 2.95
CA CYS A 76 -4.16 -4.09 2.10
C CYS A 76 -4.63 -4.51 0.70
N HIS A 77 -4.15 -5.62 0.16
CA HIS A 77 -4.38 -5.99 -1.24
C HIS A 77 -5.53 -6.96 -1.51
N TYR A 78 -6.07 -7.63 -0.49
CA TYR A 78 -7.27 -8.46 -0.63
C TYR A 78 -8.48 -7.71 -0.08
N GLU A 79 -9.64 -7.82 -0.73
CA GLU A 79 -10.88 -7.29 -0.17
C GLU A 79 -11.18 -8.01 1.16
N PRO A 80 -11.84 -7.37 2.15
CA PRO A 80 -12.09 -8.00 3.43
C PRO A 80 -13.06 -9.18 3.30
N GLY A 81 -12.93 -10.14 4.22
CA GLY A 81 -13.79 -11.31 4.28
C GLY A 81 -13.39 -12.45 3.34
N LEU A 82 -14.11 -13.57 3.44
CA LEU A 82 -13.73 -14.84 2.81
C LEU A 82 -13.73 -14.77 1.28
N ILE A 83 -14.71 -14.09 0.69
CA ILE A 83 -14.82 -13.97 -0.77
C ILE A 83 -13.68 -13.12 -1.34
N GLY A 84 -13.35 -12.02 -0.67
CA GLY A 84 -12.22 -11.17 -1.05
C GLY A 84 -10.89 -11.91 -0.97
N HIS A 85 -10.70 -12.70 0.08
CA HIS A 85 -9.54 -13.57 0.24
C HIS A 85 -9.42 -14.62 -0.87
N LEU A 86 -10.51 -15.31 -1.22
CA LEU A 86 -10.53 -16.26 -2.34
C LEU A 86 -10.21 -15.59 -3.68
N LYS A 87 -10.80 -14.43 -3.98
CA LYS A 87 -10.50 -13.67 -5.19
C LYS A 87 -9.02 -13.29 -5.24
N GLY A 88 -8.47 -12.81 -4.13
CA GLY A 88 -7.06 -12.46 -4.00
C GLY A 88 -6.14 -13.64 -4.32
N LYS A 89 -6.47 -14.84 -3.83
CA LYS A 89 -5.72 -16.07 -4.14
C LYS A 89 -5.81 -16.47 -5.61
N ILE A 90 -7.00 -16.40 -6.20
CA ILE A 90 -7.19 -16.69 -7.63
C ILE A 90 -6.38 -15.70 -8.48
N ASN A 91 -6.45 -14.41 -8.16
CA ASN A 91 -5.67 -13.39 -8.87
C ASN A 91 -4.16 -13.61 -8.73
N GLY A 92 -3.68 -14.02 -7.55
CA GLY A 92 -2.28 -14.38 -7.35
C GLY A 92 -1.84 -15.59 -8.20
N LEU A 93 -2.69 -16.60 -8.33
CA LEU A 93 -2.44 -17.76 -9.21
C LEU A 93 -2.43 -17.35 -10.69
N LEU A 94 -3.35 -16.48 -11.11
CA LEU A 94 -3.39 -15.93 -12.47
C LEU A 94 -2.13 -15.12 -12.77
N GLN A 95 -1.71 -14.27 -11.83
CA GLN A 95 -0.49 -13.48 -11.95
C GLN A 95 0.75 -14.38 -12.08
N PHE A 96 0.84 -15.45 -11.30
CA PHE A 96 1.91 -16.44 -11.41
C PHE A 96 1.89 -17.14 -12.78
N TYR A 97 0.71 -17.56 -13.24
CA TYR A 97 0.54 -18.18 -14.55
C TYR A 97 0.91 -17.25 -15.70
N GLU A 98 0.47 -15.99 -15.65
CA GLU A 98 0.81 -14.98 -16.65
C GLU A 98 2.31 -14.71 -16.67
N TYR A 99 2.96 -14.65 -15.51
CA TYR A 99 4.41 -14.49 -15.40
C TYR A 99 5.18 -15.66 -16.03
N GLU A 100 4.76 -16.90 -15.80
CA GLU A 100 5.43 -18.09 -16.34
C GLU A 100 5.23 -18.24 -17.86
N THR A 101 4.08 -17.78 -18.38
CA THR A 101 3.68 -18.02 -19.78
C THR A 101 3.94 -16.83 -20.71
N SER A 102 4.15 -15.62 -20.18
CA SER A 102 4.33 -14.41 -20.97
C SER A 102 5.81 -14.05 -21.13
N PRO A 103 6.22 -13.52 -22.30
CA PRO A 103 7.55 -12.95 -22.44
C PRO A 103 7.70 -11.73 -21.52
N GLU A 104 8.90 -11.51 -20.98
CA GLU A 104 9.19 -10.44 -20.00
C GLU A 104 8.77 -9.04 -20.50
N SER A 105 8.85 -8.80 -21.82
CA SER A 105 8.42 -7.55 -22.47
C SER A 105 6.91 -7.29 -22.45
N ALA A 106 6.09 -8.32 -22.20
CA ALA A 106 4.64 -8.21 -22.10
C ALA A 106 4.17 -7.95 -20.66
N PHE A 107 5.06 -8.10 -19.66
CA PHE A 107 4.68 -7.98 -18.27
C PHE A 107 4.78 -6.51 -17.80
N SER A 108 3.63 -5.89 -17.53
CA SER A 108 3.57 -4.56 -16.93
C SER A 108 3.81 -4.63 -15.42
N ALA A 109 4.32 -3.55 -14.83
CA ALA A 109 4.46 -3.44 -13.39
C ALA A 109 3.13 -3.78 -12.69
N PRO A 110 3.12 -4.65 -11.67
CA PRO A 110 1.89 -5.02 -10.96
C PRO A 110 1.19 -3.78 -10.42
N SER A 111 -0.01 -3.50 -10.92
CA SER A 111 -0.86 -2.44 -10.39
C SER A 111 -1.94 -3.09 -9.53
N ALA A 112 -2.03 -2.70 -8.27
CA ALA A 112 -3.09 -3.16 -7.39
C ALA A 112 -3.86 -1.97 -6.84
N LYS A 113 -5.19 -2.02 -6.95
CA LYS A 113 -6.08 -1.05 -6.33
C LYS A 113 -6.39 -1.51 -4.91
N VAL A 114 -6.11 -0.67 -3.93
CA VAL A 114 -6.48 -0.89 -2.53
C VAL A 114 -7.84 -0.24 -2.30
N SER A 115 -8.81 -1.02 -1.77
CA SER A 115 -10.11 -0.50 -1.35
C SER A 115 -9.97 0.26 -0.03
N ASP A 116 -10.75 1.33 0.15
CA ASP A 116 -10.79 2.08 1.41
C ASP A 116 -11.29 1.19 2.56
N GLU A 117 -12.09 0.18 2.27
CA GLU A 117 -12.56 -0.81 3.24
C GLU A 117 -11.39 -1.51 3.96
N ASN A 118 -10.29 -1.77 3.25
CA ASN A 118 -9.10 -2.39 3.83
C ASN A 118 -8.42 -1.47 4.83
N CYS A 119 -8.41 -0.16 4.56
CA CYS A 119 -7.91 0.83 5.51
C CYS A 119 -8.81 0.87 6.76
N LEU A 120 -10.13 0.82 6.56
CA LEU A 120 -11.11 0.96 7.63
C LEU A 120 -11.12 -0.23 8.60
N VAL A 121 -10.68 -1.42 8.20
CA VAL A 121 -10.50 -2.57 9.13
C VAL A 121 -9.71 -2.16 10.38
N CYS A 122 -8.68 -1.32 10.22
CA CYS A 122 -7.85 -0.83 11.32
C CYS A 122 -8.08 0.66 11.66
N HIS A 123 -8.54 1.47 10.70
CA HIS A 123 -8.63 2.93 10.84
C HIS A 123 -10.05 3.48 11.04
N GLU A 124 -11.10 2.66 11.08
CA GLU A 124 -12.50 3.11 11.24
C GLU A 124 -12.69 4.05 12.44
N LYS A 125 -12.07 3.77 13.59
CA LYS A 125 -12.21 4.65 14.77
C LYS A 125 -11.38 5.93 14.64
N ARG A 126 -10.28 5.90 13.88
CA ARG A 126 -9.36 7.04 13.72
C ARG A 126 -9.97 8.13 12.86
N ILE A 127 -10.78 7.79 11.85
CA ILE A 127 -11.42 8.79 10.98
C ILE A 127 -12.38 9.71 11.75
N TYR A 128 -13.00 9.24 12.84
CA TYR A 128 -13.95 10.03 13.64
C TYR A 128 -13.33 10.76 14.84
N SER A 129 -12.05 10.49 15.16
CA SER A 129 -11.40 10.96 16.40
C SER A 129 -10.21 11.88 16.17
N SER A 130 -9.88 12.19 14.92
CA SER A 130 -8.63 12.87 14.54
C SER A 130 -8.87 14.22 13.88
N ASP A 131 -9.34 15.19 14.66
CA ASP A 131 -9.10 16.59 14.31
C ASP A 131 -7.62 16.87 14.56
N THR A 132 -6.88 17.19 13.49
CA THR A 132 -5.43 17.42 13.56
C THR A 132 -5.11 18.82 13.06
N ASN A 133 -4.17 19.50 13.72
CA ASN A 133 -3.69 20.78 13.22
C ASN A 133 -2.53 20.53 12.25
N PHE A 134 -2.72 20.86 10.98
CA PHE A 134 -1.69 20.83 9.96
C PHE A 134 -1.30 22.26 9.59
N ASN A 135 -0.14 22.73 10.07
CA ASN A 135 0.39 24.07 9.80
C ASN A 135 -0.60 25.22 10.07
N GLY A 136 -1.34 25.15 11.18
CA GLY A 136 -2.32 26.18 11.58
C GLY A 136 -3.71 25.97 11.01
N VAL A 137 -3.92 24.98 10.14
CA VAL A 137 -5.24 24.58 9.62
C VAL A 137 -5.72 23.35 10.37
N ASN A 138 -6.90 23.43 10.99
CA ASN A 138 -7.53 22.26 11.58
C ASN A 138 -8.13 21.39 10.46
N PHE A 139 -7.58 20.20 10.30
CA PHE A 139 -8.06 19.18 9.39
C PHE A 139 -8.96 18.18 10.14
N SER A 140 -10.11 17.87 9.55
CA SER A 140 -11.00 16.80 9.99
C SER A 140 -11.48 16.00 8.78
N HIS A 141 -11.50 14.68 8.90
CA HIS A 141 -12.10 13.79 7.90
C HIS A 141 -13.60 14.07 7.72
N SER A 142 -14.28 14.50 8.79
CA SER A 142 -15.71 14.85 8.75
C SER A 142 -16.04 16.02 7.81
N SER A 143 -15.05 16.90 7.57
CA SER A 143 -15.20 18.13 6.80
C SER A 143 -14.79 17.99 5.33
N HIS A 144 -14.31 16.81 4.91
CA HIS A 144 -13.92 16.53 3.52
C HIS A 144 -14.82 15.44 2.92
N PRO A 145 -15.23 15.56 1.64
CA PRO A 145 -16.17 14.63 1.03
C PRO A 145 -15.60 13.20 0.95
N ILE A 146 -16.43 12.22 1.34
CA ILE A 146 -16.11 10.78 1.40
C ILE A 146 -15.91 10.17 0.00
N SER A 147 -16.18 10.91 -1.08
CA SER A 147 -15.89 10.45 -2.45
C SER A 147 -14.39 10.35 -2.78
N MET A 148 -13.52 10.83 -1.89
CA MET A 148 -12.06 10.72 -2.00
C MET A 148 -11.58 9.40 -1.39
N THR A 149 -10.65 8.72 -2.05
CA THR A 149 -10.06 7.48 -1.48
C THR A 149 -9.00 7.82 -0.44
N CYS A 150 -8.80 6.93 0.54
CA CYS A 150 -7.81 7.10 1.60
C CYS A 150 -6.42 7.38 1.02
N THR A 151 -6.05 6.66 -0.04
CA THR A 151 -4.75 6.77 -0.73
C THR A 151 -4.60 8.02 -1.61
N THR A 152 -5.67 8.82 -1.78
CA THR A 152 -5.57 10.12 -2.46
C THR A 152 -4.85 11.13 -1.57
N CYS A 153 -5.18 11.15 -0.28
CA CYS A 153 -4.50 11.99 0.70
C CYS A 153 -3.29 11.28 1.33
N HIS A 154 -3.46 10.04 1.77
CA HIS A 154 -2.38 9.22 2.33
C HIS A 154 -1.56 8.55 1.22
N SER A 155 -1.01 9.37 0.32
CA SER A 155 -0.27 8.90 -0.84
C SER A 155 1.03 8.18 -0.47
N ASP A 156 1.57 8.45 0.72
CA ASP A 156 2.76 7.78 1.27
C ASP A 156 2.53 6.30 1.57
N VAL A 157 1.27 5.87 1.68
CA VAL A 157 0.91 4.45 1.82
C VAL A 157 1.09 3.71 0.49
N LYS A 158 1.07 4.42 -0.65
CA LYS A 158 1.42 3.82 -1.93
C LYS A 158 2.92 3.52 -1.95
N HIS A 159 3.27 2.39 -2.54
CA HIS A 159 4.68 2.00 -2.65
C HIS A 159 5.54 3.00 -3.44
N THR A 160 4.90 3.85 -4.27
CA THR A 160 5.48 5.00 -4.96
C THR A 160 4.74 6.29 -4.56
N PRO A 161 5.18 7.00 -3.50
CA PRO A 161 4.53 8.22 -3.05
C PRO A 161 4.59 9.31 -4.13
N THR A 162 3.47 10.00 -4.38
CA THR A 162 3.37 10.94 -5.51
C THR A 162 3.13 12.39 -5.11
N LEU A 163 2.79 12.69 -3.85
CA LEU A 163 2.29 14.04 -3.50
C LEU A 163 3.18 14.76 -2.49
N LYS A 164 3.67 15.93 -2.92
CA LYS A 164 4.10 17.04 -2.05
C LYS A 164 3.10 18.18 -2.24
N ASN A 165 2.65 18.81 -1.15
CA ASN A 165 1.67 19.93 -1.11
C ASN A 165 0.17 19.58 -1.27
N LEU A 166 -0.25 18.46 -0.69
CA LEU A 166 -1.61 17.89 -0.76
C LEU A 166 -2.79 18.85 -0.53
N CYS A 167 -2.67 19.81 0.40
CA CYS A 167 -3.79 20.72 0.72
C CYS A 167 -4.07 21.73 -0.41
N ALA A 168 -3.01 22.23 -1.06
CA ALA A 168 -3.10 23.30 -2.06
C ALA A 168 -3.66 22.81 -3.41
N ASP A 169 -3.57 21.50 -3.68
CA ASP A 169 -4.08 20.89 -4.91
C ASP A 169 -5.62 20.97 -5.01
N CYS A 170 -6.30 20.99 -3.87
CA CYS A 170 -7.76 21.13 -3.78
C CYS A 170 -8.19 22.50 -3.23
N HIS A 171 -7.54 22.98 -2.16
CA HIS A 171 -7.77 24.31 -1.57
C HIS A 171 -6.97 25.40 -2.31
N SER A 172 -7.23 25.53 -3.60
CA SER A 172 -6.62 26.55 -4.49
C SER A 172 -7.04 28.00 -4.18
N SER A 173 -7.68 28.24 -3.03
CA SER A 173 -8.34 29.50 -2.68
C SER A 173 -7.51 30.42 -1.77
N VAL A 174 -6.27 30.05 -1.42
CA VAL A 174 -5.37 30.95 -0.68
C VAL A 174 -4.67 31.92 -1.63
N HIS A 175 -4.41 31.49 -2.88
CA HIS A 175 -3.89 32.33 -3.95
C HIS A 175 -4.41 31.84 -5.31
N PRO A 176 -4.63 32.73 -6.28
CA PRO A 176 -5.08 32.33 -7.62
C PRO A 176 -4.03 31.45 -8.33
N LYS A 177 -4.45 30.65 -9.32
CA LYS A 177 -3.56 29.67 -10.00
C LYS A 177 -2.31 30.29 -10.64
N ASP A 178 -2.38 31.56 -11.01
CA ASP A 178 -1.31 32.36 -11.59
C ASP A 178 -0.47 33.11 -10.55
N TRP A 179 -0.72 32.87 -9.26
CA TRP A 179 -0.06 33.52 -8.14
C TRP A 179 1.45 33.60 -8.27
N LEU A 180 2.13 32.52 -8.63
CA LEU A 180 3.60 32.54 -8.70
C LEU A 180 4.11 33.55 -9.76
N ALA A 181 3.32 33.79 -10.81
CA ALA A 181 3.63 34.76 -11.85
C ALA A 181 3.28 36.20 -11.44
N THR A 182 2.20 36.40 -10.67
CA THR A 182 1.68 37.72 -10.30
C THR A 182 2.09 38.20 -8.90
N HIS A 183 2.59 37.31 -8.05
CA HIS A 183 2.92 37.59 -6.66
C HIS A 183 4.04 38.62 -6.54
N LYS A 184 5.10 38.45 -7.34
CA LYS A 184 6.25 39.36 -7.36
C LYS A 184 5.82 40.80 -7.63
N THR A 185 4.95 41.01 -8.61
CA THR A 185 4.47 42.36 -8.97
C THR A 185 3.51 42.91 -7.91
N GLN A 186 2.71 42.05 -7.29
CA GLN A 186 1.77 42.45 -6.23
C GLN A 186 2.48 42.90 -4.94
N VAL A 187 3.52 42.20 -4.50
CA VAL A 187 4.32 42.58 -3.31
C VAL A 187 5.09 43.88 -3.55
N LEU A 188 5.67 44.04 -4.75
CA LEU A 188 6.35 45.28 -5.13
C LEU A 188 5.42 46.49 -5.14
N PHE A 189 4.13 46.29 -5.45
CA PHE A 189 3.13 47.35 -5.47
C PHE A 189 2.54 47.66 -4.09
N MET A 190 2.37 46.65 -3.23
CA MET A 190 1.75 46.79 -1.91
C MET A 190 2.70 47.36 -0.84
N GLY A 191 4.00 47.44 -1.10
CA GLY A 191 4.97 48.16 -0.25
C GLY A 191 5.17 47.59 1.15
N GLN A 192 4.69 46.37 1.43
CA GLN A 192 4.86 45.70 2.71
C GLN A 192 6.03 44.71 2.66
N ALA A 193 6.73 44.55 3.79
CA ALA A 193 7.73 43.51 3.92
C ALA A 193 7.08 42.12 3.86
N CYS A 194 7.76 41.13 3.29
CA CYS A 194 7.19 39.79 3.05
C CYS A 194 6.65 39.13 4.33
N ASN A 195 7.30 39.43 5.45
CA ASN A 195 6.96 38.95 6.79
C ASN A 195 5.79 39.68 7.45
N ALA A 196 5.25 40.72 6.83
CA ALA A 196 3.99 41.34 7.25
C ALA A 196 2.80 40.38 7.08
N CYS A 197 2.88 39.47 6.10
CA CYS A 197 1.86 38.45 5.83
C CYS A 197 2.36 37.02 6.09
N HIS A 198 3.67 36.75 5.97
CA HIS A 198 4.25 35.41 6.19
C HIS A 198 5.13 35.37 7.45
N LEU A 199 4.57 34.86 8.55
CA LEU A 199 5.20 34.88 9.87
C LEU A 199 6.23 33.75 10.10
N GLN A 200 6.50 32.90 9.11
CA GLN A 200 7.47 31.79 9.21
C GLN A 200 8.59 31.96 8.16
N GLN A 201 9.80 32.27 8.61
CA GLN A 201 10.98 32.56 7.75
C GLN A 201 11.40 31.41 6.82
N ARG A 202 11.07 30.16 7.17
CA ARG A 202 11.44 28.94 6.44
C ARG A 202 10.97 28.98 4.98
N PHE A 203 9.80 29.59 4.76
CA PHE A 203 9.17 29.74 3.45
C PHE A 203 9.98 30.63 2.49
N CYS A 204 10.72 31.62 3.01
CA CYS A 204 11.57 32.49 2.19
C CYS A 204 12.81 31.73 1.68
N ASP A 205 13.38 30.89 2.53
CA ASP A 205 14.63 30.19 2.26
C ASP A 205 14.45 29.09 1.21
N ASP A 206 13.31 28.38 1.20
CA ASP A 206 13.06 27.28 0.25
C ASP A 206 12.99 27.73 -1.22
N CYS A 207 12.47 28.94 -1.47
CA CYS A 207 12.40 29.49 -2.82
C CYS A 207 13.74 30.14 -3.25
N HIS A 208 14.47 30.75 -2.31
CA HIS A 208 15.78 31.35 -2.58
C HIS A 208 16.93 30.32 -2.63
N ALA A 209 16.82 29.19 -1.93
CA ALA A 209 17.78 28.09 -2.01
C ALA A 209 17.89 27.54 -3.45
N ASN A 210 16.79 27.59 -4.20
CA ASN A 210 16.77 27.22 -5.62
C ASN A 210 17.32 28.31 -6.56
N ALA A 211 17.46 29.56 -6.11
CA ALA A 211 18.09 30.63 -6.89
C ALA A 211 19.63 30.61 -6.75
N VAL A 212 20.16 30.16 -5.62
CA VAL A 212 21.63 30.07 -5.40
C VAL A 212 22.22 28.84 -6.11
N ASN A 213 21.50 27.71 -6.16
CA ASN A 213 21.99 26.50 -6.84
C ASN A 213 21.93 26.57 -8.37
N ALA A 214 21.16 27.49 -8.96
CA ALA A 214 21.13 27.70 -10.41
C ALA A 214 22.31 28.57 -10.90
N SER A 215 23.03 29.26 -9.99
CA SER A 215 24.16 30.13 -10.33
C SER A 215 25.53 29.53 -10.00
N SER A 216 25.59 28.39 -9.30
CA SER A 216 26.86 27.74 -8.91
C SER A 216 27.34 26.59 -9.82
N MET A 217 26.62 26.28 -10.91
CA MET A 217 27.00 25.20 -11.85
C MET A 217 27.53 25.71 -13.22
N GLY A 218 28.05 26.94 -13.29
CA GLY A 218 28.43 27.54 -14.57
C GLY A 218 29.65 28.46 -14.57
N ASN A 219 30.78 28.07 -13.95
CA ASN A 219 32.13 28.32 -14.50
C ASN A 219 33.23 27.74 -13.59
N ALA A 220 33.61 26.49 -13.84
CA ALA A 220 34.88 25.96 -13.38
C ALA A 220 35.86 26.02 -14.57
N SER A 221 36.58 27.14 -14.70
CA SER A 221 37.82 27.19 -15.48
C SER A 221 38.70 28.38 -15.09
N SER A 222 39.95 28.05 -14.78
CA SER A 222 41.11 28.94 -14.62
C SER A 222 41.21 29.71 -13.30
N MET A 223 42.15 29.30 -12.44
CA MET A 223 43.45 29.96 -12.37
C MET A 223 44.43 29.18 -11.49
N LYS A 224 45.55 28.78 -12.09
CA LYS A 224 46.78 28.35 -11.44
C LYS A 224 47.57 29.59 -10.98
N GLY A 225 48.10 29.53 -9.76
CA GLY A 225 49.46 29.94 -9.40
C GLY A 225 49.75 31.43 -9.23
N LYS A 226 49.93 31.87 -7.99
CA LYS A 226 51.22 32.09 -7.32
C LYS A 226 50.99 32.46 -5.87
#